data_AF-A0A8H7WLE2-F1
#
_entry.id   AF-A0A8H7WLE2-F1
#
_cell.length_a   1.000
_cell.length_b   1.000
_cell.length_c   1.000
_cell.angle_alpha   90.00
_cell.angle_beta   90.00
_cell.angle_gamma   90.00
#
_symmetry.space_group_name_H-M   'P 1'
#
loop_
_entity.id
_entity.type
_entity.pdbx_description
1 polymer ?
#
loop_
_entity_poly.entity_id
_entity_poly.type
_entity_poly.pdbx_seq_one_letter_code
_entity_poly.pdbx_strand_id
1 'polypeptide(L)'
;MFVVGIVSSIANAKDTLRNLVETKECVLNVVSEGVIEAVNSTSIDTPYGVSEWDVSGLTPVYDCESVSCGRVKECVFSIEAKVESI
;
A
#
# COMPACT_ATOMS: atom_id res chain seq x y z
N MET A 1 -2.49 -16.13 -6.61
CA MET A 1 -1.32 -15.95 -5.72
C MET A 1 -0.46 -14.85 -6.31
N PHE A 2 -0.11 -13.84 -5.53
CA PHE A 2 0.78 -12.74 -5.94
C PHE A 2 2.06 -12.82 -5.13
N VAL A 3 3.19 -12.44 -5.73
CA VAL A 3 4.49 -12.35 -5.07
C VAL A 3 4.97 -10.91 -5.18
N VAL A 4 5.23 -10.27 -4.05
CA VAL A 4 5.68 -8.88 -3.97
C VAL A 4 7.06 -8.84 -3.32
N GLY A 5 8.05 -8.31 -4.03
CA GLY A 5 9.39 -8.12 -3.50
C GLY A 5 9.52 -6.74 -2.83
N ILE A 6 9.92 -6.72 -1.57
CA ILE A 6 10.20 -5.47 -0.83
C ILE A 6 11.70 -5.41 -0.54
N VAL A 7 12.37 -4.38 -1.05
CA VAL A 7 13.80 -4.16 -0.80
C VAL A 7 13.95 -3.34 0.49
N SER A 8 14.12 -4.05 1.61
CA SER A 8 14.48 -3.49 2.92
C SER A 8 15.04 -4.59 3.83
N SER A 9 15.89 -4.24 4.80
CA SER A 9 16.27 -5.20 5.85
C SER A 9 15.15 -5.35 6.87
N ILE A 10 15.04 -6.50 7.53
CA ILE A 10 14.02 -6.69 8.59
C ILE A 10 14.26 -5.74 9.78
N ALA A 11 15.54 -5.43 10.07
CA ALA A 11 15.91 -4.51 11.16
C ALA A 11 15.55 -3.04 10.86
N ASN A 12 15.59 -2.64 9.58
CA ASN A 12 15.16 -1.31 9.09
C ASN A 12 14.06 -1.51 8.03
N ALA A 13 13.00 -2.24 8.42
CA ALA A 13 11.91 -2.56 7.51
C ALA A 13 11.22 -1.27 7.07
N LYS A 14 10.89 -1.20 5.78
CA LYS A 14 9.95 -0.18 5.29
C LYS A 14 8.59 -0.38 5.95
N ASP A 15 7.83 0.70 6.06
CA ASP A 15 6.52 0.72 6.71
C ASP A 15 5.57 -0.32 6.12
N THR A 16 5.59 -0.50 4.80
CA THR A 16 4.84 -1.57 4.12
C THR A 16 5.19 -2.97 4.66
N LEU A 17 6.48 -3.30 4.81
CA LEU A 17 6.89 -4.61 5.30
C LEU A 17 6.51 -4.80 6.78
N ARG A 18 6.69 -3.76 7.61
CA ARG A 18 6.26 -3.81 9.02
C ARG A 18 4.74 -4.06 9.12
N ASN A 19 3.95 -3.30 8.37
CA ASN A 19 2.50 -3.44 8.34
C ASN A 19 2.09 -4.85 7.89
N LEU A 20 2.71 -5.40 6.83
CA LEU A 20 2.45 -6.76 6.37
C LEU A 20 2.79 -7.83 7.40
N VAL A 21 3.85 -7.63 8.20
CA VAL A 21 4.23 -8.55 9.29
C VAL A 21 3.22 -8.48 10.43
N GLU A 22 2.74 -7.29 10.78
CA GLU A 22 1.85 -7.04 11.91
C GLU A 22 0.38 -7.39 11.61
N THR A 23 -0.17 -6.91 10.49
CA THR A 23 -1.59 -7.05 10.15
C THR A 23 -1.89 -8.27 9.30
N LYS A 24 -0.90 -8.77 8.54
CA LYS A 24 -1.06 -9.84 7.53
C LYS A 24 -2.10 -9.53 6.45
N GLU A 25 -2.42 -8.25 6.25
CA GLU A 25 -3.42 -7.78 5.30
C GLU A 25 -2.84 -6.68 4.40
N CYS A 26 -3.27 -6.65 3.14
CA CYS A 26 -2.96 -5.55 2.23
C CYS A 26 -3.97 -5.44 1.09
N VAL A 27 -3.89 -4.31 0.38
CA VAL A 27 -4.60 -4.09 -0.88
C VAL A 27 -3.57 -3.78 -1.97
N LEU A 28 -3.62 -4.56 -3.05
CA LEU A 28 -2.85 -4.30 -4.26
C LEU A 28 -3.67 -3.38 -5.17
N ASN A 29 -3.17 -2.19 -5.43
CA ASN A 29 -3.85 -1.17 -6.22
C ASN A 29 -3.24 -1.10 -7.62
N VAL A 30 -4.06 -1.30 -8.65
CA VAL A 30 -3.61 -1.20 -10.06
C VAL A 30 -4.00 0.15 -10.62
N VAL A 31 -2.97 0.92 -10.96
CA VAL A 31 -3.06 2.33 -11.36
C VAL A 31 -3.03 2.48 -12.87
N SER A 32 -3.65 3.54 -13.38
CA SER A 32 -3.52 3.97 -14.78
C SER A 32 -2.53 5.13 -14.90
N GLU A 33 -2.13 5.46 -16.13
CA GLU A 33 -1.22 6.57 -16.41
C GLU A 33 -1.71 7.92 -15.83
N GLY A 34 -3.03 8.13 -15.75
CA GLY A 34 -3.61 9.38 -15.26
C GLY A 34 -3.33 9.71 -13.79
N VAL A 35 -2.84 8.75 -13.00
CA VAL A 35 -2.51 8.95 -11.56
C VAL A 35 -1.03 8.67 -11.27
N ILE A 36 -0.19 8.55 -12.31
CA ILE A 36 1.20 8.11 -12.15
C ILE A 36 2.04 9.07 -11.31
N GLU A 37 1.81 10.39 -11.42
CA GLU A 37 2.53 11.39 -10.64
C GLU A 37 2.18 11.30 -9.15
N ALA A 38 0.89 11.12 -8.84
CA ALA A 38 0.42 10.91 -7.47
C ALA A 38 1.00 9.62 -6.87
N VAL A 39 1.03 8.54 -7.64
CA VAL A 39 1.64 7.27 -7.22
C VAL A 39 3.15 7.41 -7.03
N ASN A 40 3.84 8.21 -7.84
CA ASN A 40 5.27 8.46 -7.66
C ASN A 40 5.52 9.22 -6.34
N SER A 41 4.67 10.18 -6.00
CA SER A 41 4.82 10.94 -4.76
C SER A 41 4.66 10.10 -3.48
N THR A 42 4.00 8.93 -3.54
CA THR A 42 3.98 7.99 -2.39
C THR A 42 5.30 7.26 -2.19
N SER A 43 6.27 7.40 -3.09
CA SER A 43 7.62 6.85 -2.94
C SER A 43 8.58 7.77 -2.17
N ILE A 44 8.10 8.91 -1.68
CA ILE A 44 8.88 9.84 -0.85
C ILE A 44 9.15 9.19 0.52
N ASP A 45 10.36 9.35 1.03
CA ASP A 45 10.72 8.92 2.39
C ASP A 45 10.02 9.82 3.41
N THR A 46 8.78 9.45 3.76
CA THR A 46 8.04 10.11 4.84
C THR A 46 8.50 9.56 6.20
N PRO A 47 8.47 10.38 7.27
CA PRO A 47 8.73 9.89 8.61
C PRO A 47 7.74 8.79 9.01
N TYR A 48 8.19 7.80 9.78
CA TYR A 48 7.35 6.71 10.27
C TYR A 48 6.06 7.24 10.92
N GLY A 49 4.91 6.73 10.46
CA GLY A 49 3.59 7.08 10.95
C GLY A 49 2.96 8.33 10.30
N VAL A 50 3.67 8.99 9.38
CA VAL A 50 3.06 9.96 8.47
C VAL A 50 2.56 9.19 7.26
N SER A 51 1.29 9.40 6.89
CA SER A 51 0.74 8.69 5.76
C SER A 51 1.01 9.42 4.45
N GLU A 52 1.41 8.69 3.43
CA GLU A 52 1.65 9.20 2.08
C GLU A 52 0.36 9.69 1.39
N TRP A 53 -0.83 9.39 1.95
CA TRP A 53 -2.10 9.94 1.48
C TRP A 53 -2.10 11.47 1.46
N ASP A 54 -1.53 12.10 2.48
CA ASP A 54 -1.53 13.55 2.64
C ASP A 54 -0.69 14.25 1.57
N VAL A 55 0.33 13.57 1.04
CA VAL A 55 1.26 14.11 0.05
C VAL A 55 0.83 13.77 -1.38
N SER A 56 0.21 12.61 -1.57
CA SER A 56 -0.14 12.11 -2.90
C SER A 56 -1.46 12.62 -3.45
N GLY A 57 -2.35 13.12 -2.60
CA GLY A 57 -3.69 13.54 -3.01
C GLY A 57 -4.58 12.38 -3.49
N LEU A 58 -4.15 11.14 -3.25
CA LEU A 58 -4.95 9.94 -3.49
C LEU A 58 -6.00 9.80 -2.39
N THR A 59 -7.19 9.29 -2.75
CA THR A 59 -8.29 9.15 -1.77
C THR A 59 -8.32 7.72 -1.22
N PRO A 60 -8.05 7.50 0.08
CA PRO A 60 -8.27 6.20 0.70
C PRO A 60 -9.76 5.91 0.87
N VAL A 61 -10.19 4.71 0.50
CA VAL A 61 -11.55 4.21 0.70
C VAL A 61 -11.49 2.93 1.51
N TYR A 62 -12.23 2.88 2.62
CA TYR A 62 -12.29 1.75 3.54
C TYR A 62 -13.60 0.97 3.37
N ASP A 63 -13.85 0.51 2.14
CA ASP A 63 -15.02 -0.29 1.76
C ASP A 63 -14.66 -1.76 1.47
N CYS A 64 -13.43 -2.17 1.81
CA CYS A 64 -12.97 -3.55 1.64
C CYS A 64 -13.75 -4.53 2.54
N GLU A 65 -14.04 -5.71 2.01
CA GLU A 65 -14.86 -6.72 2.70
C GLU A 65 -14.02 -7.77 3.45
N SER A 66 -12.87 -8.15 2.88
CA SER A 66 -12.01 -9.23 3.36
C SER A 66 -10.83 -8.75 4.21
N VAL A 67 -10.47 -7.47 4.09
CA VAL A 67 -9.33 -6.83 4.78
C VAL A 67 -9.71 -5.46 5.36
N SER A 68 -8.98 -5.04 6.38
CA SER A 68 -9.15 -3.74 7.06
C SER A 68 -8.42 -2.58 6.38
N CYS A 69 -7.52 -2.87 5.44
CA CYS A 69 -6.74 -1.89 4.71
C CYS A 69 -7.61 -1.08 3.73
N GLY A 70 -7.31 0.21 3.56
CA GLY A 70 -7.97 1.06 2.57
C GLY A 70 -7.44 0.82 1.15
N ARG A 71 -8.32 0.89 0.16
CA ARG A 71 -7.98 0.93 -1.27
C ARG A 71 -7.87 2.36 -1.78
N VAL A 72 -7.18 2.54 -2.91
CA VAL A 72 -7.10 3.84 -3.60
C VAL A 72 -8.35 4.01 -4.48
N LYS A 73 -9.11 5.10 -4.30
CA LYS A 73 -10.33 5.36 -5.08
C LYS A 73 -10.05 5.49 -6.58
N GLU A 74 -8.94 6.13 -6.92
CA GLU A 74 -8.56 6.51 -8.28
C GLU A 74 -7.91 5.36 -9.07
N CYS A 75 -7.72 4.19 -8.46
CA CYS A 75 -7.19 3.01 -9.15
C CYS A 75 -8.22 2.36 -10.06
N VAL A 76 -7.72 1.72 -11.13
CA VAL A 76 -8.55 1.01 -12.11
C VAL A 76 -9.24 -0.17 -11.46
N PHE A 77 -8.50 -0.89 -10.62
CA PHE A 77 -9.05 -1.91 -9.74
C PHE A 77 -8.10 -2.16 -8.56
N SER A 78 -8.64 -2.76 -7.51
CA SER A 78 -7.92 -3.11 -6.29
C SER A 78 -8.16 -4.58 -5.95
N ILE A 79 -7.16 -5.24 -5.41
CA ILE A 79 -7.23 -6.64 -4.98
C ILE A 79 -6.95 -6.68 -3.48
N GLU A 80 -7.91 -7.19 -2.72
CA GLU A 80 -7.74 -7.48 -1.30
C GLU A 80 -6.95 -8.79 -1.13
N ALA A 81 -5.91 -8.76 -0.31
CA ALA A 81 -5.03 -9.89 -0.12
C ALA A 81 -4.64 -10.09 1.36
N LYS A 82 -4.45 -11.36 1.73
CA LYS A 82 -3.90 -11.77 3.01
C LYS A 82 -2.54 -12.41 2.80
N VAL A 83 -1.63 -12.16 3.72
CA VAL A 83 -0.26 -12.66 3.65
C VAL A 83 -0.24 -14.16 3.97
N GLU A 84 0.27 -14.94 3.02
CA GLU A 84 0.45 -16.39 3.19
C GLU A 84 1.83 -16.72 3.79
N SER A 85 2.89 -16.09 3.29
CA SER A 85 4.28 -16.26 3.75
C SER A 85 5.08 -14.97 3.61
N ILE A 86 6.11 -14.79 4.46
CA ILE A 86 7.08 -13.68 4.45
C ILE A 86 8.48 -14.28 4.49
#